data_AF-A0A7Y4TJ01-F1
#
_entry.id   AF-A0A7Y4TJ01-F1
#
_cell.length_a   1.000
_cell.length_b   1.000
_cell.length_c   1.000
_cell.angle_alpha   90.00
_cell.angle_beta   90.00
_cell.angle_gamma   90.00
#
_symmetry.space_group_name_H-M   'P 1'
#
loop_
_entity.id
_entity.type
_entity.pdbx_description
1 polymer ?
#
loop_
_entity_poly.entity_id
_entity_poly.type
_entity_poly.pdbx_seq_one_letter_code
_entity_poly.pdbx_strand_id
1 'polypeptide(L)'
;MHTLFAMERDLIVGGQAVMEGVMMRTPSAYAIACRKSDGEIVTTAESLPKWSDKYKWLGWPVLRGGATLIQSMALGIKALNFSARIYEEDLKAQEELTKEKVLETQAVLVEGTEDEAFLKAPVKVLMPEKKDEAKPKKITQSAGAVGSIIFALGFNILLFIVAPLLLTNLGFIYAGWAEAPTIVEGSSIWAAAKAYIWEIKPHSWIAFNLVDGLVRMFFFVVMIFSMSYLKDIRRVFEYHGAEHKTVFTWEKGLDLSVANATTQRRQHPRCGTSFLMVVMLVAIVLFSVIKFDAMWLNLVVRIALMPLVAGLSYEIIRYAAKKESGAIFKIMTLPGLWLQNITTQEPDGEQLEVAIKALDESLKLEPQTA
;
A
#
# COMPACT_ATOMS: atom_id res chain seq x y z
N MET A 1 36.33 -19.86 1.26
CA MET A 1 34.87 -20.08 1.36
C MET A 1 34.16 -18.98 2.15
N HIS A 2 34.64 -18.52 3.31
CA HIS A 2 33.98 -17.44 4.07
C HIS A 2 33.90 -16.06 3.39
N THR A 3 34.82 -15.74 2.47
CA THR A 3 34.87 -14.42 1.80
C THR A 3 33.91 -14.27 0.61
N LEU A 4 33.58 -15.37 -0.08
CA LEU A 4 32.64 -15.36 -1.22
C LEU A 4 31.19 -15.18 -0.75
N PHE A 5 30.79 -15.86 0.33
CA PHE A 5 29.48 -15.69 0.96
C PHE A 5 29.28 -14.33 1.64
N ALA A 6 30.37 -13.64 2.00
CA ALA A 6 30.30 -12.32 2.63
C ALA A 6 29.98 -11.20 1.63
N MET A 7 30.40 -11.32 0.36
CA MET A 7 30.14 -10.30 -0.67
C MET A 7 28.71 -10.34 -1.22
N GLU A 8 28.07 -11.51 -1.23
CA GLU A 8 26.66 -11.68 -1.63
C GLU A 8 25.71 -10.96 -0.65
N ARG A 9 26.14 -10.75 0.59
CA ARG A 9 25.34 -10.20 1.71
C ARG A 9 25.36 -8.66 1.82
N ASP A 10 26.11 -7.97 0.95
CA ASP A 10 26.08 -6.50 0.81
C ASP A 10 25.00 -6.02 -0.18
N LEU A 11 24.20 -6.95 -0.74
CA LEU A 11 23.09 -6.63 -1.63
C LEU A 11 21.95 -5.97 -0.84
N ILE A 12 21.63 -4.72 -1.21
CA ILE A 12 20.44 -4.04 -0.68
C ILE A 12 19.21 -4.74 -1.25
N VAL A 13 18.46 -5.38 -0.36
CA VAL A 13 17.18 -6.03 -0.64
C VAL A 13 16.03 -5.22 -0.05
N GLY A 14 14.84 -5.42 -0.60
CA GLY A 14 13.61 -4.87 -0.05
C GLY A 14 12.42 -5.38 -0.83
N GLY A 15 11.21 -5.11 -0.34
CA GLY A 15 10.01 -5.63 -0.99
C GLY A 15 8.78 -4.75 -0.89
N GLN A 16 7.67 -5.35 -1.31
CA GLN A 16 6.31 -4.81 -1.18
C GLN A 16 5.37 -5.98 -0.86
N ALA A 17 4.56 -5.83 0.18
CA ALA A 17 3.48 -6.76 0.46
C ALA A 17 2.36 -6.63 -0.58
N VAL A 18 1.78 -7.77 -0.95
CA VAL A 18 0.64 -7.88 -1.87
C VAL A 18 -0.41 -8.82 -1.29
N MET A 19 -1.53 -9.04 -2.00
CA MET A 19 -2.58 -9.94 -1.52
C MET A 19 -2.06 -11.37 -1.42
N GLU A 20 -2.14 -11.95 -0.23
CA GLU A 20 -1.59 -13.28 0.09
C GLU A 20 -0.13 -13.49 -0.36
N GLY A 21 0.70 -12.45 -0.35
CA GLY A 21 2.06 -12.58 -0.86
C GLY A 21 3.00 -11.41 -0.62
N VAL A 22 4.23 -11.58 -1.10
CA VAL A 22 5.29 -10.56 -1.05
C VAL A 22 6.03 -10.53 -2.38
N MET A 23 6.32 -9.31 -2.84
CA MET A 23 7.32 -9.06 -3.88
C MET A 23 8.64 -8.69 -3.21
N MET A 24 9.70 -9.41 -3.53
CA MET A 24 11.07 -9.11 -3.11
C MET A 24 11.88 -8.63 -4.31
N ARG A 25 12.76 -7.67 -4.06
CA ARG A 25 13.63 -7.06 -5.05
C ARG A 25 15.07 -7.08 -4.58
N THR A 26 15.93 -7.54 -5.46
CA THR A 26 17.39 -7.43 -5.40
C THR A 26 17.86 -6.38 -6.43
N PRO A 27 19.15 -5.99 -6.45
CA PRO A 27 19.62 -4.92 -7.34
C PRO A 27 19.40 -5.15 -8.84
N SER A 28 19.42 -6.41 -9.29
CA SER A 28 19.35 -6.84 -10.69
C SER A 28 18.19 -7.80 -10.96
N ALA A 29 17.31 -8.08 -9.99
CA ALA A 29 16.16 -8.96 -10.15
C ALA A 29 15.01 -8.63 -9.19
N TYR A 30 13.85 -9.22 -9.44
CA TYR A 30 12.74 -9.26 -8.51
C TYR A 30 12.02 -10.60 -8.62
N ALA A 31 11.34 -10.98 -7.56
CA ALA A 31 10.43 -12.11 -7.54
C ALA A 31 9.20 -11.81 -6.70
N ILE A 32 8.09 -12.43 -7.06
CA ILE A 32 6.82 -12.34 -6.36
C ILE A 32 6.43 -13.75 -5.96
N ALA A 33 6.06 -13.95 -4.70
CA ALA A 33 5.49 -15.19 -4.21
C ALA A 33 4.12 -14.91 -3.58
N CYS A 34 3.12 -15.71 -3.94
CA CYS A 34 1.80 -15.69 -3.32
C CYS A 34 1.43 -17.09 -2.86
N ARG A 35 0.77 -17.20 -1.71
CA ARG A 35 0.22 -18.45 -1.19
C ARG A 35 -1.27 -18.56 -1.55
N LYS A 36 -1.65 -19.70 -2.09
CA LYS A 36 -3.06 -20.09 -2.28
C LYS A 36 -3.63 -20.72 -1.02
N SER A 37 -4.94 -20.81 -0.95
CA SER A 37 -5.66 -21.40 0.18
C SER A 37 -5.45 -22.90 0.37
N ASP A 38 -5.01 -23.63 -0.67
CA ASP A 38 -4.59 -25.02 -0.60
C ASP A 38 -3.17 -25.21 0.00
N GLY A 39 -2.47 -24.10 0.26
CA GLY A 39 -1.11 -24.07 0.78
C GLY A 39 -0.01 -23.98 -0.29
N GLU A 40 -0.35 -24.07 -1.58
CA GLU A 40 0.62 -23.93 -2.68
C GLU A 40 1.19 -22.51 -2.74
N ILE A 41 2.50 -22.38 -2.89
CA ILE A 41 3.17 -21.09 -3.12
C ILE A 41 3.49 -20.94 -4.62
N VAL A 42 2.80 -20.02 -5.28
CA VAL A 42 3.05 -19.69 -6.68
C VAL A 42 4.02 -18.52 -6.78
N THR A 43 5.07 -18.70 -7.58
CA THR A 43 6.13 -17.71 -7.76
C THR A 43 6.30 -17.25 -9.20
N THR A 44 6.70 -16.00 -9.39
CA THR A 44 7.22 -15.48 -10.67
C THR A 44 8.45 -14.62 -10.40
N ALA A 45 9.47 -14.73 -11.25
CA ALA A 45 10.74 -14.01 -11.08
C ALA A 45 11.31 -13.58 -12.43
N GLU A 46 11.87 -12.37 -12.49
CA GLU A 46 12.47 -11.81 -13.70
C GLU A 46 13.69 -10.93 -13.35
N SER A 47 14.64 -10.82 -14.28
CA SER A 47 15.77 -9.90 -14.15
C SER A 47 15.34 -8.46 -14.41
N LEU A 48 15.93 -7.53 -13.66
CA LEU A 48 15.69 -6.09 -13.77
C LEU A 48 16.79 -5.41 -14.60
N PRO A 49 16.42 -4.67 -15.65
CA PRO A 49 17.38 -3.85 -16.36
C PRO A 49 17.82 -2.65 -15.50
N LYS A 50 19.13 -2.37 -15.45
CA LYS A 50 19.68 -1.17 -14.80
C LYS A 50 19.50 0.04 -15.71
N TRP A 51 18.49 0.86 -15.44
CA TRP A 51 18.18 2.04 -16.26
C TRP A 51 19.30 3.10 -16.24
N SER A 52 20.08 3.17 -15.16
CA SER A 52 21.27 4.02 -15.04
C SER A 52 22.30 3.75 -16.13
N ASP A 53 22.39 2.50 -16.57
CA ASP A 53 23.39 2.05 -17.54
C ASP A 53 22.94 2.39 -18.97
N LYS A 54 21.62 2.49 -19.19
CA LYS A 54 21.01 2.85 -20.47
C LYS A 54 20.92 4.35 -20.71
N TYR A 55 20.63 5.16 -19.68
CA TYR A 55 20.45 6.61 -19.81
C TYR A 55 21.28 7.38 -18.77
N LYS A 56 22.43 7.92 -19.19
CA LYS A 56 23.38 8.62 -18.29
C LYS A 56 22.78 9.83 -17.54
N TRP A 57 21.80 10.51 -18.13
CA TRP A 57 21.13 11.67 -17.50
C TRP A 57 20.22 11.27 -16.33
N LEU A 58 19.78 10.00 -16.26
CA LEU A 58 19.10 9.44 -15.09
C LEU A 58 20.03 9.26 -13.89
N GLY A 59 21.33 9.55 -14.02
CA GLY A 59 22.27 9.60 -12.91
C GLY A 59 22.20 10.90 -12.09
N TRP A 60 21.56 11.96 -12.60
CA TRP A 60 21.51 13.25 -11.91
C TRP A 60 20.63 13.17 -10.64
N PRO A 61 21.02 13.80 -9.50
CA PRO A 61 20.19 13.83 -8.29
C PRO A 61 18.78 14.35 -8.58
N VAL A 62 17.79 13.91 -7.79
CA VAL A 62 16.35 14.16 -8.00
C VAL A 62 15.76 13.39 -9.20
N LEU A 63 16.33 13.52 -10.41
CA LEU A 63 15.85 12.79 -11.60
C LEU A 63 16.00 11.26 -11.45
N ARG A 64 17.13 10.82 -10.90
CA ARG A 64 17.34 9.41 -10.55
C ARG A 64 16.30 8.89 -9.57
N GLY A 65 15.95 9.71 -8.57
CA GLY A 65 14.93 9.37 -7.58
C GLY A 65 13.56 9.18 -8.23
N GLY A 66 13.19 10.11 -9.11
CA GLY A 66 11.96 9.99 -9.91
C GLY A 66 11.92 8.71 -10.75
N ALA A 67 12.99 8.41 -11.48
CA ALA A 67 13.06 7.17 -12.28
C ALA A 67 13.01 5.89 -11.44
N THR A 68 13.72 5.88 -10.30
CA THR A 68 13.70 4.74 -9.36
C THR A 68 12.29 4.53 -8.80
N LEU A 69 11.59 5.61 -8.45
CA LEU A 69 10.23 5.56 -7.96
C LEU A 69 9.26 5.05 -9.02
N ILE A 70 9.36 5.53 -10.26
CA ILE A 70 8.54 5.06 -11.39
C ILE A 70 8.76 3.56 -11.62
N GLN A 71 10.01 3.09 -11.62
CA GLN A 71 10.33 1.67 -11.76
C GLN A 71 9.72 0.86 -10.61
N SER A 72 9.88 1.32 -9.36
CA SER A 72 9.30 0.65 -8.18
C SER A 72 7.78 0.60 -8.24
N MET A 73 7.13 1.67 -8.68
CA MET A 73 5.67 1.74 -8.84
C MET A 73 5.19 0.80 -9.95
N ALA A 74 5.87 0.75 -11.09
CA ALA A 74 5.53 -0.16 -12.18
C ALA A 74 5.65 -1.64 -11.74
N LEU A 75 6.71 -1.98 -11.00
CA LEU A 75 6.87 -3.31 -10.40
C LEU A 75 5.81 -3.60 -9.35
N GLY A 76 5.47 -2.63 -8.50
CA GLY A 76 4.41 -2.73 -7.51
C GLY A 76 3.05 -3.02 -8.17
N ILE A 77 2.71 -2.32 -9.25
CA ILE A 77 1.48 -2.58 -10.03
C ILE A 77 1.51 -3.98 -10.64
N LYS A 78 2.65 -4.41 -11.20
CA LYS A 78 2.80 -5.77 -11.74
C LYS A 78 2.59 -6.83 -10.66
N ALA A 79 3.16 -6.62 -9.48
CA ALA A 79 3.00 -7.51 -8.33
C ALA A 79 1.56 -7.56 -7.82
N LEU A 80 0.89 -6.41 -7.71
CA LEU A 80 -0.52 -6.33 -7.32
C LEU A 80 -1.40 -7.07 -8.34
N ASN A 81 -1.21 -6.85 -9.64
CA ASN A 81 -1.98 -7.53 -10.68
C ASN A 81 -1.73 -9.04 -10.68
N PHE A 82 -0.49 -9.48 -10.45
CA PHE A 82 -0.16 -10.90 -10.31
C PHE A 82 -0.88 -11.50 -9.10
N SER A 83 -0.77 -10.87 -7.92
CA SER A 83 -1.44 -11.34 -6.70
C SER A 83 -2.96 -11.38 -6.83
N ALA A 84 -3.55 -10.37 -7.48
CA ALA A 84 -4.99 -10.30 -7.71
C ALA A 84 -5.46 -11.46 -8.59
N ARG A 85 -4.73 -11.77 -9.66
CA ARG A 85 -5.06 -12.90 -10.53
C ARG A 85 -5.00 -14.22 -9.76
N ILE A 86 -3.95 -14.47 -8.98
CA ILE A 86 -3.83 -15.70 -8.18
C ILE A 86 -4.94 -15.79 -7.14
N TYR A 87 -5.26 -14.68 -6.47
CA TYR A 87 -6.34 -14.62 -5.49
C TYR A 87 -7.71 -14.88 -6.13
N GLU A 88 -8.00 -14.32 -7.30
CA GLU A 88 -9.24 -14.60 -8.04
C GLU A 88 -9.33 -16.05 -8.52
N GLU A 89 -8.23 -16.65 -8.96
CA GLU A 89 -8.15 -18.07 -9.33
C GLU A 89 -8.42 -18.97 -8.11
N ASP A 90 -7.83 -18.65 -6.97
CA ASP A 90 -8.00 -19.37 -5.70
C ASP A 90 -9.44 -19.30 -5.19
N LEU A 91 -10.07 -18.12 -5.22
CA LEU A 91 -11.48 -17.96 -4.86
C LEU A 91 -12.41 -18.82 -5.73
N LYS A 92 -12.17 -18.88 -7.05
CA LYS A 92 -12.96 -19.72 -7.95
C LYS A 92 -12.77 -21.20 -7.66
N ALA A 93 -11.54 -21.64 -7.41
CA ALA A 93 -11.25 -23.02 -7.03
C ALA A 93 -11.94 -23.41 -5.72
N GLN A 94 -11.95 -22.52 -4.72
CA GLN A 94 -12.69 -22.73 -3.48
C GLN A 94 -14.21 -22.82 -3.70
N GLU A 95 -14.77 -21.97 -4.54
CA GLU A 95 -16.20 -22.01 -4.88
C GLU A 95 -16.58 -23.33 -5.57
N GLU A 96 -15.74 -23.83 -6.47
CA GLU A 96 -15.94 -25.12 -7.15
C GLU A 96 -15.84 -26.29 -6.16
N LEU A 97 -14.78 -26.35 -5.35
CA LEU A 97 -14.61 -27.35 -4.29
C LEU A 97 -15.76 -27.35 -3.28
N THR A 98 -16.29 -26.17 -2.93
CA THR A 98 -17.44 -26.06 -2.02
C THR A 98 -18.71 -26.60 -2.67
N LYS A 99 -18.93 -26.32 -3.95
CA LYS A 99 -20.08 -26.87 -4.70
C LYS A 99 -19.98 -28.39 -4.79
N GLU A 100 -18.82 -28.94 -5.09
CA GLU A 100 -18.58 -30.39 -5.14
C GLU A 100 -18.87 -31.05 -3.79
N LYS A 101 -18.32 -30.51 -2.69
CA LYS A 101 -18.58 -31.04 -1.33
C LYS A 101 -20.06 -30.99 -0.94
N VAL A 102 -20.79 -29.95 -1.34
CA VAL A 102 -22.24 -29.84 -1.10
C VAL A 102 -23.00 -30.89 -1.89
N LEU A 103 -22.63 -31.13 -3.16
CA LEU A 103 -23.24 -32.17 -4.00
C LEU A 103 -22.97 -33.57 -3.45
N GLU A 104 -21.74 -33.84 -3.00
CA GLU A 104 -21.36 -35.12 -2.39
C GLU A 104 -22.11 -35.36 -1.06
N THR A 105 -22.18 -34.35 -0.20
CA THR A 105 -22.95 -34.43 1.06
C THR A 105 -24.44 -34.68 0.79
N GLN A 106 -25.02 -34.05 -0.24
CA GLN A 106 -26.40 -34.30 -0.64
C GLN A 106 -26.60 -35.72 -1.18
N ALA A 107 -25.67 -36.26 -1.98
CA ALA A 107 -25.74 -37.63 -2.48
C ALA A 107 -25.69 -38.67 -1.34
N VAL A 108 -24.78 -38.49 -0.37
CA VAL A 108 -24.66 -39.37 0.81
C VAL A 108 -25.91 -39.33 1.70
N LEU A 109 -26.56 -38.16 1.85
CA LEU A 109 -27.81 -38.04 2.61
C LEU A 109 -29.00 -38.76 1.93
N VAL A 110 -28.97 -38.94 0.61
CA VAL A 110 -30.02 -39.64 -0.14
C VAL A 110 -29.83 -41.17 -0.08
N GLU A 111 -28.59 -41.66 -0.02
CA GLU A 111 -28.31 -43.11 0.06
C GLU A 111 -28.51 -43.70 1.47
N GLY A 112 -28.58 -42.88 2.52
CA GLY A 112 -28.65 -43.35 3.91
C GLY A 112 -30.04 -43.65 4.50
N THR A 113 -31.13 -43.51 3.75
CA THR A 113 -32.50 -43.73 4.27
C THR A 113 -33.09 -45.04 3.73
N GLU A 114 -32.91 -46.15 4.45
CA GLU A 114 -33.58 -47.45 4.16
C GLU A 114 -34.92 -47.61 4.93
N ASP A 115 -35.48 -46.52 5.45
CA ASP A 115 -36.68 -46.56 6.26
C ASP A 115 -37.94 -46.57 5.37
N GLU A 116 -38.65 -47.71 5.30
CA GLU A 116 -39.86 -47.88 4.45
C GLU A 116 -40.97 -46.86 4.77
N ALA A 117 -40.99 -46.32 5.99
CA ALA A 117 -41.91 -45.26 6.41
C ALA A 117 -41.58 -43.91 5.75
N PHE A 118 -40.31 -43.66 5.41
CA PHE A 118 -39.86 -42.44 4.73
C PHE A 118 -40.18 -42.49 3.23
N LEU A 119 -40.17 -43.69 2.62
CA LEU A 119 -40.53 -43.92 1.22
C LEU A 119 -42.04 -43.75 0.92
N LYS A 120 -42.91 -43.91 1.93
CA LYS A 120 -44.37 -43.81 1.80
C LYS A 120 -44.96 -42.47 2.26
N ALA A 121 -44.17 -41.62 2.91
CA ALA A 121 -44.60 -40.26 3.18
C ALA A 121 -44.65 -39.49 1.85
N PRO A 122 -45.72 -38.73 1.54
CA PRO A 122 -45.72 -37.83 0.40
C PRO A 122 -44.78 -36.67 0.72
N VAL A 123 -43.47 -36.90 0.61
CA VAL A 123 -42.49 -35.84 0.59
C VAL A 123 -42.74 -35.14 -0.74
N LYS A 124 -43.41 -34.00 -0.67
CA LYS A 124 -43.40 -33.04 -1.75
C LYS A 124 -41.96 -32.56 -1.83
N VAL A 125 -41.12 -33.30 -2.55
CA VAL A 125 -39.80 -32.87 -2.97
C VAL A 125 -40.08 -31.70 -3.89
N LEU A 126 -40.19 -30.52 -3.28
CA LEU A 126 -39.91 -29.28 -3.94
C LEU A 126 -38.44 -29.40 -4.30
N MET A 127 -38.15 -30.06 -5.42
CA MET A 127 -36.96 -29.71 -6.16
C MET A 127 -37.02 -28.19 -6.23
N PRO A 128 -36.01 -27.45 -5.76
CA PRO A 128 -35.98 -26.04 -6.06
C PRO A 128 -36.18 -25.99 -7.57
N GLU A 129 -37.26 -25.34 -8.02
CA GLU A 129 -37.39 -24.96 -9.42
C GLU A 129 -36.00 -24.47 -9.78
N LYS A 130 -35.45 -25.02 -10.87
CA LYS A 130 -34.25 -24.50 -11.48
C LYS A 130 -34.60 -23.06 -11.77
N LYS A 131 -34.39 -22.16 -10.79
CA LYS A 131 -34.59 -20.73 -10.93
C LYS A 131 -33.71 -20.46 -12.12
N ASP A 132 -34.36 -20.13 -13.24
CA ASP A 132 -33.73 -19.71 -14.46
C ASP A 132 -32.46 -19.02 -14.05
N GLU A 133 -31.33 -19.63 -14.40
CA GLU A 133 -30.02 -19.15 -14.05
C GLU A 133 -30.09 -17.64 -14.23
N ALA A 134 -30.17 -16.92 -13.11
CA ALA A 134 -29.99 -15.49 -13.13
C ALA A 134 -28.52 -15.45 -13.47
N LYS A 135 -28.23 -15.40 -14.79
CA LYS A 135 -26.91 -15.25 -15.37
C LYS A 135 -26.20 -14.35 -14.39
N PRO A 136 -25.07 -14.78 -13.77
CA PRO A 136 -24.39 -13.94 -12.80
C PRO A 136 -24.34 -12.59 -13.47
N LYS A 137 -25.05 -11.60 -12.88
CA LYS A 137 -25.26 -10.31 -13.52
C LYS A 137 -23.84 -9.93 -13.87
N LYS A 138 -23.50 -9.97 -15.16
CA LYS A 138 -22.20 -9.49 -15.61
C LYS A 138 -22.28 -8.06 -15.18
N ILE A 139 -21.69 -7.77 -14.00
CA ILE A 139 -21.43 -6.42 -13.58
C ILE A 139 -20.67 -5.93 -14.78
N THR A 140 -21.34 -5.07 -15.54
CA THR A 140 -20.80 -4.37 -16.67
C THR A 140 -19.63 -3.59 -16.08
N GLN A 141 -18.46 -4.25 -16.09
CA GLN A 141 -17.26 -3.86 -15.36
C GLN A 141 -16.83 -2.45 -15.77
N SER A 142 -17.26 -1.95 -16.93
CA SER A 142 -16.93 -0.61 -17.41
C SER A 142 -17.67 0.52 -16.68
N ALA A 143 -18.98 0.41 -16.44
CA ALA A 143 -19.74 1.49 -15.80
C ALA A 143 -19.54 1.53 -14.27
N GLY A 144 -19.49 0.34 -13.64
CA GLY A 144 -19.22 0.21 -12.22
C GLY A 144 -17.80 0.64 -11.82
N ALA A 145 -16.79 0.29 -12.64
CA ALA A 145 -15.40 0.67 -12.35
C ALA A 145 -15.15 2.17 -12.55
N VAL A 146 -15.73 2.81 -13.57
CA VAL A 146 -15.59 4.26 -13.74
C VAL A 146 -16.27 5.00 -12.56
N GLY A 147 -17.45 4.55 -12.13
CA GLY A 147 -18.14 5.10 -10.96
C GLY A 147 -17.32 4.97 -9.67
N SER A 148 -16.70 3.83 -9.42
CA SER A 148 -15.86 3.62 -8.23
C SER A 148 -14.57 4.43 -8.26
N ILE A 149 -13.95 4.61 -9.44
CA ILE A 149 -12.77 5.49 -9.61
C ILE A 149 -13.13 6.94 -9.31
N ILE A 150 -14.24 7.45 -9.86
CA ILE A 150 -14.70 8.82 -9.61
C ILE A 150 -15.01 9.02 -8.12
N PHE A 151 -15.70 8.05 -7.52
CA PHE A 151 -15.99 8.09 -6.09
C PHE A 151 -14.71 8.10 -5.24
N ALA A 152 -13.77 7.19 -5.52
CA ALA A 152 -12.50 7.12 -4.81
C ALA A 152 -11.68 8.41 -4.95
N LEU A 153 -11.64 8.99 -6.16
CA LEU A 153 -10.97 10.26 -6.40
C LEU A 153 -11.64 11.41 -5.65
N GLY A 154 -12.97 11.50 -5.71
CA GLY A 154 -13.75 12.52 -4.99
C GLY A 154 -13.60 12.39 -3.48
N PHE A 155 -13.65 11.17 -2.95
CA PHE A 155 -13.43 10.87 -1.53
C PHE A 155 -12.02 11.27 -1.09
N ASN A 156 -10.99 10.96 -1.89
CA ASN A 156 -9.61 11.37 -1.58
C ASN A 156 -9.44 12.89 -1.61
N ILE A 157 -10.01 13.59 -2.58
CA ILE A 157 -9.99 15.06 -2.62
C ILE A 157 -10.70 15.63 -1.40
N LEU A 158 -11.86 15.08 -1.03
CA LEU A 158 -12.61 15.51 0.14
C LEU A 158 -11.78 15.30 1.42
N LEU A 159 -11.28 14.09 1.65
CA LEU A 159 -10.60 13.68 2.87
C LEU A 159 -9.23 14.36 3.03
N PHE A 160 -8.47 14.50 1.95
CA PHE A 160 -7.10 14.99 2.02
C PHE A 160 -6.92 16.44 1.63
N ILE A 161 -7.83 17.04 0.87
CA ILE A 161 -7.70 18.45 0.44
C ILE A 161 -8.74 19.31 1.13
N VAL A 162 -10.02 19.00 0.99
CA VAL A 162 -11.10 19.88 1.45
C VAL A 162 -11.25 19.85 2.97
N ALA A 163 -11.29 18.67 3.59
CA ALA A 163 -11.53 18.53 5.02
C ALA A 163 -10.40 19.12 5.89
N PRO A 164 -9.10 18.88 5.63
CA PRO A 164 -8.02 19.51 6.38
C PRO A 164 -8.02 21.02 6.25
N LEU A 165 -8.30 21.52 5.04
CA LEU A 165 -8.31 22.95 4.76
C LEU A 165 -9.47 23.66 5.45
N LEU A 166 -10.67 23.07 5.41
CA LEU A 166 -11.83 23.58 6.14
C LEU A 166 -11.58 23.58 7.65
N LEU A 167 -11.05 22.47 8.20
CA LEU A 167 -10.75 22.37 9.64
C LEU A 167 -9.72 23.40 10.06
N THR A 168 -8.67 23.59 9.26
CA THR A 168 -7.62 24.59 9.52
C THR A 168 -8.18 26.00 9.45
N ASN A 169 -9.01 26.33 8.45
CA ASN A 169 -9.61 27.66 8.35
C ASN A 169 -10.53 27.96 9.54
N LEU A 170 -11.42 27.03 9.91
CA LEU A 170 -12.28 27.18 11.08
C LEU A 170 -11.46 27.34 12.37
N GLY A 171 -10.39 26.56 12.54
CA GLY A 171 -9.49 26.67 13.69
C GLY A 171 -8.77 28.03 13.76
N PHE A 172 -8.34 28.57 12.62
CA PHE A 172 -7.68 29.88 12.55
C PHE A 172 -8.67 31.03 12.83
N ILE A 173 -9.89 30.96 12.30
CA ILE A 173 -10.94 31.95 12.60
C ILE A 173 -11.28 31.92 14.09
N TYR A 174 -11.47 30.72 14.65
CA TYR A 174 -11.74 30.54 16.08
C TYR A 174 -10.61 31.09 16.97
N ALA A 175 -9.35 30.92 16.57
CA ALA A 175 -8.19 31.44 17.27
C ALA A 175 -7.94 32.96 17.04
N GLY A 176 -8.73 33.63 16.20
CA GLY A 176 -8.52 35.04 15.83
C GLY A 176 -7.28 35.26 14.96
N TRP A 177 -6.81 34.23 14.26
CA TRP A 177 -5.65 34.27 13.35
C TRP A 177 -6.04 34.40 11.86
N ALA A 178 -7.33 34.40 11.57
CA ALA A 178 -7.88 34.64 10.24
C ALA A 178 -9.22 35.40 10.34
N GLU A 179 -9.52 36.18 9.31
CA GLU A 179 -10.80 36.86 9.19
C GLU A 179 -11.88 35.88 8.68
N ALA A 180 -13.08 35.96 9.26
CA ALA A 180 -14.21 35.19 8.75
C ALA A 180 -14.62 35.69 7.35
N PRO A 181 -15.03 34.79 6.44
CA PRO A 181 -15.50 35.19 5.12
C PRO A 181 -16.78 36.01 5.22
N THR A 182 -16.95 36.97 4.31
CA THR A 182 -18.16 37.79 4.24
C THR A 182 -19.28 37.01 3.56
N ILE A 183 -20.26 36.57 4.33
CA ILE A 183 -21.41 35.82 3.81
C ILE A 183 -22.58 36.76 3.61
N VAL A 184 -23.08 36.85 2.38
CA VAL A 184 -24.27 37.65 2.06
C VAL A 184 -25.50 36.97 2.68
N GLU A 185 -26.36 37.78 3.33
CA GLU A 185 -27.59 37.32 3.95
C GLU A 185 -28.53 36.69 2.90
N GLY A 186 -29.04 35.48 3.16
CA GLY A 186 -29.84 34.71 2.20
C GLY A 186 -29.03 33.85 1.20
N SER A 187 -27.71 33.78 1.34
CA SER A 187 -26.87 32.89 0.53
C SER A 187 -27.15 31.40 0.78
N SER A 188 -26.98 30.58 -0.25
CA SER A 188 -27.18 29.13 -0.13
C SER A 188 -26.11 28.51 0.78
N ILE A 189 -26.45 27.37 1.39
CA ILE A 189 -25.50 26.59 2.21
C ILE A 189 -24.21 26.29 1.40
N TRP A 190 -24.34 26.07 0.10
CA TRP A 190 -23.21 25.88 -0.81
C TRP A 190 -22.34 27.12 -0.97
N ALA A 191 -22.93 28.31 -1.05
CA ALA A 191 -22.19 29.56 -1.13
C ALA A 191 -21.44 29.83 0.19
N ALA A 192 -22.08 29.59 1.34
CA ALA A 192 -21.44 29.69 2.64
C ALA A 192 -20.29 28.68 2.79
N ALA A 193 -20.51 27.41 2.44
CA ALA A 193 -19.47 26.37 2.48
C ALA A 193 -18.30 26.71 1.55
N LYS A 194 -18.59 27.20 0.33
CA LYS A 194 -17.57 27.66 -0.60
C LYS A 194 -16.74 28.81 -0.01
N ALA A 195 -17.37 29.77 0.66
CA ALA A 195 -16.66 30.88 1.28
C ALA A 195 -15.69 30.39 2.37
N TYR A 196 -16.13 29.50 3.26
CA TYR A 196 -15.26 28.92 4.29
C TYR A 196 -14.15 28.00 3.76
N ILE A 197 -14.30 27.41 2.57
CA ILE A 197 -13.24 26.58 1.97
C ILE A 197 -12.26 27.44 1.17
N TRP A 198 -12.72 28.51 0.53
CA TRP A 198 -11.93 29.16 -0.53
C TRP A 198 -11.52 30.60 -0.23
N GLU A 199 -12.20 31.31 0.67
CA GLU A 199 -11.86 32.67 1.07
C GLU A 199 -11.07 32.63 2.38
N ILE A 200 -9.78 32.32 2.28
CA ILE A 200 -8.88 32.19 3.44
C ILE A 200 -8.06 33.47 3.54
N LYS A 201 -8.22 34.21 4.65
CA LYS A 201 -7.44 35.41 4.95
C LYS A 201 -6.66 35.23 6.25
N PRO A 202 -5.59 34.40 6.26
CA PRO A 202 -4.80 34.19 7.47
C PRO A 202 -3.86 35.38 7.69
N HIS A 203 -3.65 35.77 8.95
CA HIS A 203 -2.66 36.79 9.32
C HIS A 203 -1.22 36.36 8.95
N SER A 204 -0.95 35.05 8.99
CA SER A 204 0.34 34.46 8.58
C SER A 204 0.13 33.27 7.64
N TRP A 205 0.59 33.44 6.40
CA TRP A 205 0.52 32.40 5.36
C TRP A 205 1.31 31.13 5.74
N ILE A 206 2.50 31.32 6.31
CA ILE A 206 3.39 30.21 6.68
C ILE A 206 2.77 29.40 7.82
N ALA A 207 2.26 30.07 8.85
CA ALA A 207 1.60 29.39 9.97
C ALA A 207 0.37 28.60 9.49
N PHE A 208 -0.43 29.19 8.60
CA PHE A 208 -1.59 28.52 8.01
C PHE A 208 -1.21 27.22 7.28
N ASN A 209 -0.26 27.28 6.35
CA ASN A 209 0.14 26.10 5.59
C ASN A 209 0.84 25.04 6.45
N LEU A 210 1.59 25.45 7.48
CA LEU A 210 2.21 24.50 8.40
C LEU A 210 1.15 23.73 9.18
N VAL A 211 0.15 24.43 9.72
CA VAL A 211 -0.97 23.79 10.44
C VAL A 211 -1.82 22.95 9.50
N ASP A 212 -2.15 23.42 8.30
CA ASP A 212 -2.87 22.61 7.29
C ASP A 212 -2.11 21.32 6.96
N GLY A 213 -0.79 21.42 6.82
CA GLY A 213 0.09 20.27 6.62
C GLY A 213 0.02 19.27 7.77
N LEU A 214 0.05 19.74 9.01
CA LEU A 214 -0.06 18.90 10.21
C LEU A 214 -1.45 18.26 10.34
N VAL A 215 -2.52 19.00 10.07
CA VAL A 215 -3.89 18.48 10.06
C VAL A 215 -4.02 17.39 9.00
N ARG A 216 -3.49 17.61 7.78
CA ARG A 216 -3.48 16.60 6.72
C ARG A 216 -2.70 15.34 7.12
N MET A 217 -1.56 15.50 7.79
CA MET A 217 -0.80 14.38 8.35
C MET A 217 -1.62 13.61 9.39
N PHE A 218 -2.37 14.32 10.25
CA PHE A 218 -3.28 13.70 11.20
C PHE A 218 -4.37 12.87 10.50
N PHE A 219 -5.07 13.43 9.51
CA PHE A 219 -6.07 12.70 8.71
C PHE A 219 -5.48 11.45 8.04
N PHE A 220 -4.25 11.56 7.51
CA PHE A 220 -3.56 10.43 6.91
C PHE A 220 -3.29 9.30 7.91
N VAL A 221 -2.75 9.62 9.08
CA VAL A 221 -2.47 8.62 10.12
C VAL A 221 -3.76 7.99 10.65
N VAL A 222 -4.80 8.80 10.90
CA VAL A 222 -6.11 8.30 11.34
C VAL A 222 -6.72 7.37 10.29
N MET A 223 -6.64 7.71 9.01
CA MET A 223 -7.14 6.86 7.92
C MET A 223 -6.43 5.50 7.91
N ILE A 224 -5.09 5.49 7.91
CA ILE A 224 -4.30 4.25 7.90
C ILE A 224 -4.58 3.42 9.16
N PHE A 225 -4.66 4.06 10.32
CA PHE A 225 -5.03 3.41 11.57
C PHE A 225 -6.42 2.77 11.49
N SER A 226 -7.41 3.47 10.96
CA SER A 226 -8.77 2.97 10.80
C SER A 226 -8.84 1.78 9.84
N MET A 227 -8.12 1.86 8.73
CA MET A 227 -8.03 0.77 7.74
C MET A 227 -7.29 -0.47 8.29
N SER A 228 -6.38 -0.31 9.25
CA SER A 228 -5.66 -1.44 9.86
C SER A 228 -6.56 -2.45 10.60
N TYR A 229 -7.80 -2.06 10.90
CA TYR A 229 -8.81 -2.95 11.50
C TYR A 229 -9.54 -3.83 10.46
N LEU A 230 -9.42 -3.53 9.17
CA LEU A 230 -9.99 -4.36 8.10
C LEU A 230 -9.13 -5.61 7.92
N LYS A 231 -9.76 -6.79 7.91
CA LYS A 231 -9.05 -8.09 7.88
C LYS A 231 -8.08 -8.19 6.70
N ASP A 232 -8.53 -7.81 5.50
CA ASP A 232 -7.71 -7.92 4.28
C ASP A 232 -6.49 -6.98 4.32
N ILE A 233 -6.67 -5.75 4.85
CA ILE A 233 -5.57 -4.79 5.00
C ILE A 233 -4.60 -5.24 6.09
N ARG A 234 -5.13 -5.75 7.20
CA ARG A 234 -4.32 -6.31 8.28
C ARG A 234 -3.46 -7.48 7.78
N ARG A 235 -4.03 -8.37 6.98
CA ARG A 235 -3.33 -9.49 6.35
C ARG A 235 -2.18 -9.00 5.46
N VAL A 236 -2.38 -7.96 4.65
CA VAL A 236 -1.30 -7.33 3.87
C VAL A 236 -0.23 -6.72 4.79
N PHE A 237 -0.60 -6.10 5.92
CA PHE A 237 0.36 -5.58 6.89
C PHE A 237 1.15 -6.68 7.63
N GLU A 238 0.60 -7.87 7.78
CA GLU A 238 1.33 -9.05 8.29
C GLU A 238 2.37 -9.51 7.27
N TYR A 239 2.02 -9.66 5.98
CA TYR A 239 2.99 -9.95 4.92
C TYR A 239 4.07 -8.87 4.79
N HIS A 240 3.75 -7.61 5.08
CA HIS A 240 4.75 -6.54 5.17
C HIS A 240 5.69 -6.72 6.37
N GLY A 241 5.17 -7.17 7.51
CA GLY A 241 5.98 -7.61 8.64
C GLY A 241 6.90 -8.80 8.28
N ALA A 242 6.39 -9.75 7.50
CA ALA A 242 7.17 -10.89 7.01
C ALA A 242 8.31 -10.44 6.10
N GLU A 243 8.06 -9.50 5.18
CA GLU A 243 9.08 -8.90 4.32
C GLU A 243 10.23 -8.31 5.12
N HIS A 244 9.93 -7.43 6.09
CA HIS A 244 10.95 -6.82 6.94
C HIS A 244 11.75 -7.84 7.75
N LYS A 245 11.09 -8.86 8.31
CA LYS A 245 11.76 -9.90 9.09
C LYS A 245 12.69 -10.75 8.23
N THR A 246 12.27 -11.11 7.03
CA THR A 246 13.10 -11.83 6.06
C THR A 246 14.30 -10.99 5.63
N VAL A 247 14.10 -9.71 5.32
CA VAL A 247 15.18 -8.77 4.97
C VAL A 247 16.19 -8.64 6.12
N PHE A 248 15.76 -8.47 7.37
CA PHE A 248 16.69 -8.44 8.51
C PHE A 248 17.48 -9.73 8.70
N THR A 249 16.86 -10.88 8.39
CA THR A 249 17.53 -12.18 8.47
C THR A 249 18.67 -12.25 7.47
N TRP A 250 18.40 -11.84 6.24
CA TRP A 250 19.39 -11.73 5.16
C TRP A 250 20.54 -10.77 5.52
N GLU A 251 20.21 -9.57 5.98
CA GLU A 251 21.20 -8.53 6.31
C GLU A 251 22.11 -8.90 7.49
N LYS A 252 21.62 -9.71 8.43
CA LYS A 252 22.43 -10.28 9.51
C LYS A 252 23.27 -11.48 9.06
N GLY A 253 23.12 -11.91 7.82
CA GLY A 253 23.81 -13.09 7.27
C GLY A 253 23.40 -14.39 7.94
N LEU A 254 22.17 -14.46 8.46
CA LEU A 254 21.59 -15.69 9.00
C LEU A 254 20.96 -16.49 7.87
N ASP A 255 20.85 -17.81 8.05
CA ASP A 255 20.16 -18.67 7.08
C ASP A 255 18.69 -18.28 6.99
N LEU A 256 18.18 -18.18 5.75
CA LEU A 256 16.79 -17.82 5.45
C LEU A 256 15.84 -18.97 5.85
N SER A 257 15.54 -19.03 7.14
CA SER A 257 14.60 -19.97 7.74
C SER A 257 13.54 -19.23 8.53
N VAL A 258 12.35 -19.84 8.65
CA VAL A 258 11.25 -19.29 9.44
C VAL A 258 11.70 -19.01 10.88
N ALA A 259 12.44 -19.92 11.50
CA ALA A 259 12.95 -19.78 12.87
C ALA A 259 13.82 -18.54 13.06
N ASN A 260 14.77 -18.29 12.14
CA ASN A 260 15.62 -17.10 12.20
C ASN A 260 14.83 -15.82 11.93
N ALA A 261 13.89 -15.87 10.98
CA ALA A 261 13.06 -14.73 10.60
C ALA A 261 12.08 -14.31 11.69
N THR A 262 11.45 -15.25 12.40
CA THR A 262 10.49 -14.96 13.48
C THR A 262 11.09 -14.05 14.55
N THR A 263 12.37 -14.23 14.89
CA THR A 263 13.07 -13.46 15.94
C THR A 263 13.45 -12.04 15.51
N GLN A 264 13.35 -11.70 14.23
CA GLN A 264 13.68 -10.37 13.74
C GLN A 264 12.60 -9.35 14.09
N ARG A 265 13.00 -8.08 14.15
CA ARG A 265 12.06 -6.97 14.34
C ARG A 265 11.29 -6.69 13.06
N ARG A 266 10.05 -6.21 13.21
CA ARG A 266 9.21 -5.79 12.09
C ARG A 266 9.43 -4.34 11.66
N GLN A 267 10.12 -3.50 12.43
CA GLN A 267 10.39 -2.11 12.05
C GLN A 267 11.71 -1.97 11.30
N HIS A 268 11.63 -1.62 10.01
CA HIS A 268 12.77 -1.48 9.12
C HIS A 268 13.01 -0.01 8.71
N PRO A 269 14.22 0.56 8.91
CA PRO A 269 14.47 1.97 8.64
C PRO A 269 14.43 2.36 7.15
N ARG A 270 14.65 1.39 6.25
CA ARG A 270 14.65 1.61 4.78
C ARG A 270 13.32 1.26 4.09
N CYS A 271 12.24 1.08 4.85
CA CYS A 271 10.92 0.76 4.30
C CYS A 271 10.31 1.91 3.47
N GLY A 272 9.53 1.57 2.44
CA GLY A 272 8.74 2.52 1.64
C GLY A 272 7.69 3.31 2.42
N THR A 273 7.19 2.80 3.55
CA THR A 273 6.29 3.57 4.44
C THR A 273 7.02 4.73 5.14
N SER A 274 8.32 4.56 5.42
CA SER A 274 9.18 5.68 5.84
C SER A 274 9.36 6.70 4.72
N PHE A 275 9.41 6.25 3.46
CA PHE A 275 9.43 7.15 2.30
C PHE A 275 8.17 7.99 2.20
N LEU A 276 6.99 7.41 2.41
CA LEU A 276 5.75 8.17 2.40
C LEU A 276 5.76 9.28 3.47
N MET A 277 6.19 8.98 4.69
CA MET A 277 6.28 10.00 5.75
C MET A 277 7.26 11.12 5.41
N VAL A 278 8.42 10.80 4.83
CA VAL A 278 9.39 11.82 4.39
C VAL A 278 8.79 12.67 3.28
N VAL A 279 8.11 12.08 2.30
CA VAL A 279 7.41 12.81 1.23
C VAL A 279 6.40 13.80 1.80
N MET A 280 5.60 13.39 2.79
CA MET A 280 4.65 14.27 3.45
C MET A 280 5.35 15.43 4.17
N LEU A 281 6.39 15.15 4.97
CA LEU A 281 7.13 16.20 5.68
C LEU A 281 7.79 17.20 4.72
N VAL A 282 8.43 16.70 3.66
CA VAL A 282 9.03 17.53 2.61
C VAL A 282 7.96 18.36 1.89
N ALA A 283 6.80 17.78 1.61
CA ALA A 283 5.68 18.50 1.01
C ALA A 283 5.17 19.63 1.91
N ILE A 284 5.01 19.39 3.21
CA ILE A 284 4.57 20.41 4.18
C ILE A 284 5.56 21.59 4.19
N VAL A 285 6.86 21.31 4.30
CA VAL A 285 7.88 22.36 4.31
C VAL A 285 7.91 23.11 2.98
N LEU A 286 7.95 22.40 1.84
CA LEU A 286 8.07 23.00 0.52
C LEU A 286 6.84 23.86 0.16
N PHE A 287 5.63 23.36 0.42
CA PHE A 287 4.40 24.11 0.13
C PHE A 287 4.08 25.19 1.15
N SER A 288 4.72 25.22 2.33
CA SER A 288 4.53 26.29 3.32
C SER A 288 5.06 27.65 2.87
N VAL A 289 6.12 27.65 2.06
CA VAL A 289 6.81 28.87 1.60
C VAL A 289 6.23 29.40 0.28
N ILE A 290 5.58 28.55 -0.49
CA ILE A 290 5.07 28.89 -1.81
C ILE A 290 3.69 29.55 -1.68
N LYS A 291 3.57 30.80 -2.16
CA LYS A 291 2.32 31.56 -2.22
C LYS A 291 1.95 31.84 -3.67
N PHE A 292 0.69 31.58 -4.03
CA PHE A 292 0.10 32.01 -5.29
C PHE A 292 -1.25 32.66 -5.03
N ASP A 293 -1.50 33.80 -5.66
CA ASP A 293 -2.75 34.56 -5.48
C ASP A 293 -3.93 33.93 -6.25
N ALA A 294 -3.63 33.19 -7.33
CA ALA A 294 -4.64 32.45 -8.09
C ALA A 294 -4.72 30.97 -7.64
N MET A 295 -5.91 30.54 -7.23
CA MET A 295 -6.18 29.19 -6.71
C MET A 295 -5.83 28.07 -7.72
N TRP A 296 -6.27 28.20 -8.97
CA TRP A 296 -5.99 27.20 -10.01
C TRP A 296 -4.49 27.09 -10.30
N LEU A 297 -3.79 28.23 -10.26
CA LEU A 297 -2.34 28.25 -10.40
C LEU A 297 -1.67 27.54 -9.23
N ASN A 298 -2.15 27.75 -8.00
CA ASN A 298 -1.66 27.03 -6.81
C ASN A 298 -1.84 25.51 -6.97
N LEU A 299 -3.00 25.04 -7.43
CA LEU A 299 -3.24 23.62 -7.69
C LEU A 299 -2.30 23.05 -8.76
N VAL A 300 -2.20 23.73 -9.91
CA VAL A 300 -1.34 23.30 -11.03
C VAL A 300 0.12 23.25 -10.60
N VAL A 301 0.60 24.25 -9.86
CA VAL A 301 1.98 24.28 -9.39
C VAL A 301 2.24 23.17 -8.36
N ARG A 302 1.29 22.89 -7.44
CA ARG A 302 1.42 21.76 -6.51
C ARG A 302 1.56 20.44 -7.24
N ILE A 303 0.75 20.20 -8.27
CA ILE A 303 0.84 19.00 -9.13
C ILE A 303 2.20 18.97 -9.86
N ALA A 304 2.62 20.08 -10.46
CA ALA A 304 3.88 20.18 -11.17
C ALA A 304 5.12 19.98 -10.26
N LEU A 305 5.01 20.30 -8.96
CA LEU A 305 6.07 20.13 -7.97
C LEU A 305 6.09 18.74 -7.31
N MET A 306 5.08 17.88 -7.52
CA MET A 306 5.07 16.53 -6.94
C MET A 306 6.32 15.70 -7.32
N PRO A 307 6.81 15.70 -8.57
CA PRO A 307 8.04 15.00 -8.93
C PRO A 307 9.27 15.54 -8.19
N LEU A 308 9.33 16.85 -7.95
CA LEU A 308 10.40 17.47 -7.18
C LEU A 308 10.36 17.01 -5.71
N VAL A 309 9.17 17.02 -5.09
CA VAL A 309 8.99 16.53 -3.71
C VAL A 309 9.44 15.07 -3.60
N ALA A 310 9.01 14.21 -4.54
CA ALA A 310 9.37 12.80 -4.56
C ALA A 310 10.89 12.58 -4.73
N GLY A 311 11.51 13.28 -5.69
CA GLY A 311 12.95 13.19 -5.94
C GLY A 311 13.79 13.72 -4.78
N LEU A 312 13.39 14.83 -4.16
CA LEU A 312 14.03 15.38 -2.97
C LEU A 312 13.93 14.41 -1.79
N SER A 313 12.74 13.83 -1.56
CA SER A 313 12.50 12.85 -0.50
C SER A 313 13.37 11.60 -0.67
N TYR A 314 13.53 11.12 -1.92
CA TYR A 314 14.39 9.99 -2.22
C TYR A 314 15.87 10.28 -1.92
N GLU A 315 16.39 11.44 -2.33
CA GLU A 315 17.78 11.81 -2.04
C GLU A 315 18.02 12.01 -0.55
N ILE A 316 17.06 12.60 0.16
CA ILE A 316 17.06 12.74 1.63
C ILE A 316 17.20 11.37 2.30
N ILE A 317 16.38 10.38 1.92
CA ILE A 317 16.45 9.02 2.49
C ILE A 317 17.74 8.32 2.11
N ARG A 318 18.18 8.43 0.85
CA ARG A 318 19.44 7.82 0.41
C ARG A 318 20.64 8.38 1.17
N TYR A 319 20.68 9.70 1.36
CA TYR A 319 21.74 10.34 2.14
C TYR A 319 21.71 9.89 3.60
N ALA A 320 20.51 9.82 4.19
CA ALA A 320 20.32 9.34 5.55
C ALA A 320 20.80 7.88 5.69
N ALA A 321 20.46 7.00 4.73
CA ALA A 321 20.87 5.60 4.71
C ALA A 321 22.39 5.40 4.58
N LYS A 322 23.15 6.35 4.00
CA LYS A 322 24.62 6.26 3.97
C LYS A 322 25.28 6.52 5.33
N LYS A 323 24.56 7.12 6.28
CA LYS A 323 25.04 7.47 7.62
C LYS A 323 24.19 6.77 8.68
N GLU A 324 24.12 5.44 8.62
CA GLU A 324 23.24 4.59 9.44
C GLU A 324 23.34 4.81 10.97
N SER A 325 24.40 5.48 11.46
CA SER A 325 24.65 5.70 12.89
C SER A 325 24.45 7.15 13.38
N GLY A 326 24.14 8.11 12.51
CA GLY A 326 24.03 9.53 12.89
C GLY A 326 22.74 9.91 13.62
N ALA A 327 22.79 10.89 14.52
CA ALA A 327 21.59 11.44 15.19
C ALA A 327 20.54 11.97 14.18
N ILE A 328 21.00 12.56 13.09
CA ILE A 328 20.15 13.05 11.98
C ILE A 328 19.39 11.91 11.32
N PHE A 329 20.05 10.76 11.07
CA PHE A 329 19.40 9.57 10.50
C PHE A 329 18.27 9.07 11.40
N LYS A 330 18.52 8.99 12.72
CA LYS A 330 17.50 8.57 13.70
C LYS A 330 16.30 9.51 13.70
N ILE A 331 16.52 10.82 13.77
CA ILE A 331 15.42 11.81 13.78
C ILE A 331 14.59 11.73 12.50
N MET A 332 15.22 11.58 11.34
CA MET A 332 14.51 11.54 10.06
C MET A 332 13.73 10.24 9.81
N THR A 333 14.25 9.11 10.30
CA THR A 333 13.59 7.80 10.11
C THR A 333 12.53 7.51 11.18
N LEU A 334 12.58 8.20 12.32
CA LEU A 334 11.68 7.98 13.45
C LEU A 334 10.19 8.09 13.10
N PRO A 335 9.70 9.11 12.36
CA PRO A 335 8.29 9.21 12.01
C PRO A 335 7.83 8.03 11.14
N GLY A 336 8.71 7.53 10.25
CA GLY A 336 8.47 6.35 9.44
C GLY A 336 8.37 5.07 10.28
N LEU A 337 9.30 4.89 11.22
CA LEU A 337 9.28 3.76 12.16
C LEU A 337 8.03 3.76 13.05
N TRP A 338 7.54 4.94 13.45
CA TRP A 338 6.27 5.05 14.18
C TRP A 338 5.08 4.62 13.34
N LEU A 339 5.01 5.04 12.08
CA LEU A 339 3.96 4.62 11.16
C LEU A 339 3.96 3.09 10.96
N GLN A 340 5.16 2.48 10.92
CA GLN A 340 5.31 1.03 10.81
C GLN A 340 4.69 0.26 11.97
N ASN A 341 4.51 0.86 13.15
CA ASN A 341 3.78 0.20 14.23
C ASN A 341 2.32 -0.09 13.86
N ILE A 342 1.76 0.67 12.91
CA ILE A 342 0.41 0.49 12.35
C ILE A 342 0.48 -0.33 11.05
N THR A 343 1.38 0.03 10.13
CA THR A 343 1.43 -0.53 8.76
C THR A 343 2.21 -1.84 8.63
N THR A 344 2.76 -2.35 9.72
CA THR A 344 3.28 -3.73 9.81
C THR A 344 2.58 -4.42 10.98
N GLN A 345 2.36 -5.72 10.86
CA GLN A 345 1.79 -6.57 11.91
C GLN A 345 2.65 -7.83 12.05
N GLU A 346 2.49 -8.57 13.14
CA GLU A 346 3.26 -9.81 13.36
C GLU A 346 2.78 -10.89 12.38
N PRO A 347 3.68 -11.43 11.53
CA PRO A 347 3.31 -12.48 10.60
C PRO A 347 3.28 -13.85 11.27
N ASP A 348 2.50 -14.76 10.69
CA ASP A 348 2.58 -16.18 10.96
C ASP A 348 3.78 -16.84 10.24
N GLY A 349 4.03 -18.13 10.53
CA GLY A 349 5.13 -18.87 9.92
C GLY A 349 4.94 -19.11 8.41
N GLU A 350 3.70 -19.20 7.94
CA GLU A 350 3.37 -19.43 6.54
C GLU A 350 3.66 -18.19 5.68
N GLN A 351 3.38 -17.00 6.22
CA GLN A 351 3.71 -15.71 5.61
C GLN A 351 5.23 -15.49 5.53
N LEU A 352 5.96 -15.90 6.58
CA LEU A 352 7.42 -15.86 6.58
C LEU A 352 8.01 -16.78 5.50
N GLU A 353 7.47 -17.98 5.34
CA GLU A 353 7.87 -18.92 4.29
C GLU A 353 7.67 -18.30 2.88
N VAL A 354 6.54 -17.64 2.64
CA VAL A 354 6.28 -16.94 1.36
C VAL A 354 7.29 -15.82 1.13
N ALA A 355 7.58 -15.00 2.15
CA ALA A 355 8.55 -13.92 2.05
C ALA A 355 9.97 -14.44 1.79
N ILE A 356 10.39 -15.52 2.47
CA ILE A 356 11.67 -16.20 2.25
C ILE A 356 11.74 -16.73 0.82
N LYS A 357 10.70 -17.44 0.38
CA LYS A 357 10.62 -18.01 -0.97
C LYS A 357 10.73 -16.93 -2.04
N ALA A 358 10.04 -15.78 -1.88
CA ALA A 358 10.19 -14.66 -2.78
C ALA A 358 11.63 -14.13 -2.82
N LEU A 359 12.30 -14.01 -1.68
CA LEU A 359 13.67 -13.52 -1.64
C LEU A 359 14.63 -14.52 -2.33
N ASP A 360 14.49 -15.81 -2.03
CA ASP A 360 15.30 -16.87 -2.65
C ASP A 360 15.16 -16.89 -4.18
N GLU A 361 13.94 -16.79 -4.71
CA GLU A 361 13.74 -16.74 -6.17
C GLU A 361 14.36 -15.49 -6.80
N SER A 362 14.36 -14.35 -6.11
CA SER A 362 15.02 -13.13 -6.59
C SER A 362 16.55 -13.29 -6.59
N LEU A 363 17.11 -13.87 -5.53
CA LEU A 363 18.57 -14.08 -5.39
C LEU A 363 19.13 -15.03 -6.46
N LYS A 364 18.39 -16.05 -6.86
CA LYS A 364 18.80 -16.97 -7.95
C LYS A 364 19.04 -16.26 -9.29
N LEU A 365 18.38 -15.13 -9.51
CA LEU A 365 18.49 -14.34 -10.73
C LEU A 365 19.53 -13.22 -10.63
N GLU A 366 20.13 -13.01 -9.47
CA GLU A 366 21.28 -12.12 -9.38
C GLU A 366 22.46 -12.74 -10.13
N PRO A 367 23.20 -11.93 -10.92
CA PRO A 367 24.42 -12.41 -11.53
C PRO A 367 25.38 -12.83 -10.42
N GLN A 368 25.77 -14.11 -10.42
CA GLN A 368 26.83 -14.60 -9.54
C GLN A 368 28.06 -13.74 -9.80
N THR A 369 28.46 -12.95 -8.81
CA THR A 369 29.67 -12.12 -8.90
C THR A 369 30.86 -13.04 -9.15
N ALA A 370 31.46 -12.91 -10.34
CA ALA A 370 32.66 -13.63 -10.75
C ALA A 370 33.89 -13.18 -9.95
#